data_AF-A0A6C0HGZ1-F1
#
_entry.id   AF-A0A6C0HGZ1-F1
#
_cell.length_a   1.000
_cell.length_b   1.000
_cell.length_c   1.000
_cell.angle_alpha   90.00
_cell.angle_beta   90.00
_cell.angle_gamma   90.00
#
_symmetry.space_group_name_H-M   'P 1'
#
loop_
_entity.id
_entity.type
_entity.pdbx_description
1 polymer ?
#
loop_
_entity_poly.entity_id
_entity_poly.type
_entity_poly.pdbx_seq_one_letter_code
_entity_poly.pdbx_strand_id
1 'polypeptide(L)'
;MKKVISFCLWGNDPKYNVGAIRNAEIAKKIYPDFECWFYIHEQSVPIETIEKLTSFDNTKVILKEGDLNHCKPMLWRCLPIDNPDVDIMMSRDTDSRIFLREKIAVDEWLSSNTLFHIMRDHPYHPQNILGGMFGTKKIPQIPNWSTLMDQVVQHSHRDYDQDFLRDYIYPIIVNNSVIHASFHRYEGHAKNFPTPFDSEHRFVGEYIYVDESGNQEHRNAVKNSI
;
A
#
# COMPACT_ATOMS: atom_id res chain seq x y z
N MET A 1 4.98 -20.07 5.18
CA MET A 1 4.51 -18.71 5.52
C MET A 1 4.53 -17.85 4.27
N LYS A 2 3.55 -16.97 4.10
CA LYS A 2 3.27 -16.19 2.89
C LYS A 2 3.76 -14.74 3.04
N LYS A 3 4.20 -14.18 1.92
CA LYS A 3 4.44 -12.74 1.75
C LYS A 3 3.35 -12.19 0.83
N VAL A 4 2.66 -11.15 1.27
CA VAL A 4 1.45 -10.65 0.59
C VAL A 4 1.62 -9.19 0.22
N ILE A 5 1.31 -8.84 -1.02
CA ILE A 5 1.00 -7.46 -1.43
C ILE A 5 -0.52 -7.35 -1.47
N SER A 6 -1.06 -6.42 -0.71
CA SER A 6 -2.48 -6.33 -0.43
C SER A 6 -3.07 -5.06 -1.03
N PHE A 7 -4.22 -5.22 -1.66
CA PHE A 7 -4.97 -4.16 -2.32
C PHE A 7 -6.44 -4.24 -1.92
N CYS A 8 -7.11 -3.10 -1.95
CA CYS A 8 -8.57 -3.01 -1.88
C CYS A 8 -9.09 -2.35 -3.16
N LEU A 9 -10.25 -2.80 -3.65
CA LEU A 9 -10.85 -2.31 -4.88
C LEU A 9 -12.37 -2.25 -4.76
N TRP A 10 -12.95 -1.11 -5.12
CA TRP A 10 -14.40 -0.90 -5.23
C TRP A 10 -14.67 0.14 -6.32
N GLY A 11 -15.88 0.09 -6.89
CA GLY A 11 -16.30 0.97 -7.96
C GLY A 11 -15.75 0.58 -9.34
N ASN A 12 -16.20 1.31 -10.34
CA ASN A 12 -15.97 1.00 -11.76
C ASN A 12 -15.07 2.02 -12.48
N ASP A 13 -14.40 2.92 -11.75
CA ASP A 13 -13.41 3.83 -12.35
C ASP A 13 -12.27 2.98 -12.98
N PRO A 14 -12.05 3.06 -14.30
CA PRO A 14 -11.04 2.28 -15.00
C PRO A 14 -9.64 2.45 -14.42
N LYS A 15 -9.33 3.59 -13.82
CA LYS A 15 -8.04 3.85 -13.21
C LYS A 15 -7.66 2.78 -12.18
N TYR A 16 -8.57 2.49 -11.25
CA TYR A 16 -8.32 1.51 -10.20
C TYR A 16 -8.40 0.08 -10.73
N ASN A 17 -9.32 -0.17 -11.66
CA ASN A 17 -9.55 -1.50 -12.24
C ASN A 17 -8.39 -1.96 -13.13
N VAL A 18 -7.99 -1.13 -14.10
CA VAL A 18 -6.80 -1.35 -14.93
C VAL A 18 -5.55 -1.37 -14.06
N GLY A 19 -5.46 -0.45 -13.10
CA GLY A 19 -4.32 -0.38 -12.19
C GLY A 19 -4.13 -1.63 -11.32
N ALA A 20 -5.21 -2.24 -10.83
CA ALA A 20 -5.15 -3.51 -10.11
C ALA A 20 -4.57 -4.64 -10.98
N ILE A 21 -5.04 -4.75 -12.23
CA ILE A 21 -4.55 -5.74 -13.19
C ILE A 21 -3.06 -5.50 -13.50
N ARG A 22 -2.65 -4.25 -13.73
CA ARG A 22 -1.25 -3.89 -13.97
C ARG A 22 -0.35 -4.21 -12.78
N ASN A 23 -0.81 -3.95 -11.57
CA ASN A 23 -0.06 -4.29 -10.38
C ASN A 23 0.10 -5.80 -10.20
N ALA A 24 -0.89 -6.63 -10.55
CA ALA A 24 -0.74 -8.08 -10.56
C ALA A 24 0.36 -8.54 -11.54
N GLU A 25 0.38 -7.98 -12.76
CA GLU A 25 1.40 -8.27 -13.78
C GLU A 25 2.81 -7.83 -13.35
N ILE A 26 2.92 -6.64 -12.76
CA ILE A 26 4.20 -6.07 -12.32
C ILE A 26 4.73 -6.82 -11.09
N ALA A 27 3.87 -7.14 -10.12
CA ALA A 27 4.26 -7.84 -8.91
C ALA A 27 4.86 -9.21 -9.23
N LYS A 28 4.32 -9.94 -10.21
CA LYS A 28 4.88 -11.22 -10.67
C LYS A 28 6.35 -11.10 -11.12
N LYS A 29 6.76 -9.95 -11.65
CA LYS A 29 8.13 -9.69 -12.10
C LYS A 29 9.02 -9.16 -10.98
N ILE A 30 8.52 -8.22 -10.17
CA ILE A 30 9.32 -7.50 -9.17
C ILE A 30 9.38 -8.25 -7.84
N TYR A 31 8.31 -8.94 -7.46
CA TYR A 31 8.18 -9.70 -6.22
C TYR A 31 7.69 -11.13 -6.51
N PRO A 32 8.48 -11.97 -7.19
CA PRO A 32 8.06 -13.33 -7.58
C PRO A 32 7.70 -14.23 -6.40
N ASP A 33 8.24 -13.93 -5.20
CA ASP A 33 7.96 -14.68 -3.96
C ASP A 33 6.73 -14.16 -3.18
N PHE A 34 6.01 -13.17 -3.72
CA PHE A 34 4.83 -12.58 -3.08
C PHE A 34 3.55 -12.96 -3.85
N GLU A 35 2.47 -13.13 -3.09
CA GLU A 35 1.11 -13.20 -3.64
C GLU A 35 0.44 -11.82 -3.57
N CYS A 36 -0.32 -11.45 -4.58
CA CYS A 36 -1.19 -10.28 -4.56
C CYS A 36 -2.58 -10.66 -4.06
N TRP A 37 -3.01 -10.11 -2.93
CA TRP A 37 -4.35 -10.32 -2.39
C TRP A 37 -5.21 -9.10 -2.68
N PHE A 38 -6.30 -9.29 -3.42
CA PHE A 38 -7.24 -8.23 -3.78
C PHE A 38 -8.54 -8.41 -3.02
N TYR A 39 -8.84 -7.47 -2.12
CA TYR A 39 -10.13 -7.39 -1.44
C TYR A 39 -11.07 -6.52 -2.27
N ILE A 40 -12.07 -7.14 -2.88
CA ILE A 40 -12.88 -6.53 -3.92
C ILE A 40 -14.33 -6.41 -3.45
N HIS A 41 -14.91 -5.22 -3.54
CA HIS A 41 -16.35 -5.04 -3.34
C HIS A 41 -17.12 -5.62 -4.54
N GLU A 42 -17.73 -6.79 -4.34
CA GLU A 42 -18.28 -7.63 -5.40
C GLU A 42 -19.31 -6.89 -6.27
N GLN A 43 -20.19 -6.11 -5.65
CA GLN A 43 -21.32 -5.49 -6.34
C GLN A 43 -20.95 -4.23 -7.15
N SER A 44 -19.75 -3.67 -6.97
CA SER A 44 -19.39 -2.38 -7.60
C SER A 44 -18.23 -2.46 -8.59
N VAL A 45 -17.51 -3.57 -8.61
CA VAL A 45 -16.36 -3.79 -9.48
C VAL A 45 -16.80 -4.59 -10.72
N PRO A 46 -16.43 -4.17 -11.94
CA PRO A 46 -16.73 -4.93 -13.16
C PRO A 46 -16.27 -6.38 -13.08
N ILE A 47 -17.13 -7.31 -13.52
CA ILE A 47 -16.86 -8.75 -13.49
C ILE A 47 -15.61 -9.10 -14.28
N GLU A 48 -15.34 -8.38 -15.37
CA GLU A 48 -14.16 -8.58 -16.22
C GLU A 48 -12.87 -8.29 -15.45
N THR A 49 -12.88 -7.31 -14.55
CA THR A 49 -11.73 -7.04 -13.66
C THR A 49 -11.52 -8.19 -12.70
N ILE A 50 -12.60 -8.70 -12.09
CA ILE A 50 -12.56 -9.81 -11.13
C ILE A 50 -12.02 -11.07 -11.82
N GLU A 51 -12.60 -11.45 -12.96
CA GLU A 51 -12.18 -12.61 -13.75
C GLU A 51 -10.73 -12.49 -14.20
N LYS A 52 -10.31 -11.31 -14.65
CA LYS A 52 -8.94 -11.07 -15.06
C LYS A 52 -7.98 -11.23 -13.89
N LEU A 53 -8.30 -10.67 -12.72
CA LEU A 53 -7.49 -10.84 -11.52
C LEU A 53 -7.41 -12.32 -11.14
N THR A 54 -8.54 -13.03 -11.02
CA THR A 54 -8.58 -14.46 -10.71
C THR A 54 -7.77 -15.34 -11.67
N SER A 55 -7.59 -14.92 -12.93
CA SER A 55 -6.81 -15.67 -13.93
C SER A 55 -5.29 -15.69 -13.66
N PHE A 56 -4.77 -14.81 -12.80
CA PHE A 56 -3.34 -14.76 -12.48
C PHE A 56 -3.00 -15.72 -11.33
N ASP A 57 -1.99 -16.57 -11.55
CA ASP A 57 -1.47 -17.53 -10.58
C ASP A 57 -0.85 -16.92 -9.31
N ASN A 58 -0.38 -15.67 -9.39
CA ASN A 58 0.18 -14.93 -8.25
C ASN A 58 -0.88 -14.13 -7.48
N THR A 59 -2.17 -14.32 -7.75
CA THR A 59 -3.23 -13.54 -7.12
C THR A 59 -4.20 -14.37 -6.30
N LYS A 60 -4.79 -13.73 -5.29
CA LYS A 60 -5.93 -14.23 -4.53
C LYS A 60 -6.99 -13.14 -4.50
N VAL A 61 -8.16 -13.43 -5.04
CA VAL A 61 -9.32 -12.53 -4.96
C VAL A 61 -10.16 -12.89 -3.75
N ILE A 62 -10.48 -11.90 -2.94
CA ILE A 62 -11.35 -12.01 -1.77
C ILE A 62 -12.53 -11.06 -2.00
N LEU A 63 -13.69 -11.62 -2.32
CA LEU A 63 -14.92 -10.86 -2.50
C LEU A 63 -15.46 -10.39 -1.15
N LYS A 64 -15.89 -9.13 -1.11
CA LYS A 64 -16.46 -8.45 0.05
C LYS A 64 -17.79 -7.84 -0.38
N GLU A 65 -18.74 -7.89 0.55
CA GLU A 65 -20.07 -7.30 0.39
C GLU A 65 -20.30 -6.27 1.50
N GLY A 66 -21.30 -5.41 1.31
CA GLY A 66 -21.77 -4.47 2.33
C GLY A 66 -21.96 -3.06 1.79
N ASP A 67 -22.47 -2.17 2.64
CA ASP A 67 -22.58 -0.75 2.28
C ASP A 67 -21.21 -0.08 2.35
N LEU A 68 -20.73 0.45 1.23
CA LEU A 68 -19.45 1.16 1.10
C LEU A 68 -19.29 2.34 2.08
N ASN A 69 -20.39 2.88 2.61
CA ASN A 69 -20.36 3.93 3.63
C ASN A 69 -20.08 3.42 5.05
N HIS A 70 -20.15 2.10 5.27
CA HIS A 70 -20.03 1.46 6.57
C HIS A 70 -18.94 0.38 6.62
N CYS A 71 -18.62 -0.25 5.49
CA CYS A 71 -17.72 -1.41 5.44
C CYS A 71 -16.23 -1.07 5.38
N LYS A 72 -15.86 0.22 5.39
CA LYS A 72 -14.47 0.73 5.48
C LYS A 72 -13.50 0.10 4.46
N PRO A 73 -13.81 0.14 3.16
CA PRO A 73 -13.07 -0.64 2.16
C PRO A 73 -11.55 -0.35 2.10
N MET A 74 -11.11 0.87 2.44
CA MET A 74 -9.67 1.20 2.47
C MET A 74 -8.89 0.43 3.54
N LEU A 75 -9.54 -0.06 4.59
CA LEU A 75 -8.89 -0.87 5.63
C LEU A 75 -8.78 -2.34 5.23
N TRP A 76 -9.50 -2.80 4.19
CA TRP A 76 -9.46 -4.21 3.80
C TRP A 76 -8.07 -4.67 3.38
N ARG A 77 -7.27 -3.78 2.80
CA ARG A 77 -5.87 -4.08 2.46
C ARG A 77 -5.00 -4.38 3.67
N CYS A 78 -5.42 -4.01 4.87
CA CYS A 78 -4.70 -4.34 6.10
C CYS A 78 -5.04 -5.75 6.63
N LEU A 79 -6.14 -6.37 6.19
CA LEU A 79 -6.64 -7.64 6.73
C LEU A 79 -5.70 -8.86 6.57
N PRO A 80 -4.82 -8.99 5.55
CA PRO A 80 -3.98 -10.18 5.43
C PRO A 80 -3.07 -10.40 6.63
N ILE A 81 -2.66 -9.34 7.33
CA ILE A 81 -1.73 -9.50 8.47
C ILE A 81 -2.39 -10.22 9.65
N ASP A 82 -3.71 -10.37 9.70
CA ASP A 82 -4.38 -11.17 10.73
C ASP A 82 -4.37 -12.66 10.37
N ASN A 83 -4.18 -13.02 9.11
CA ASN A 83 -4.15 -14.41 8.69
C ASN A 83 -2.91 -15.12 9.28
N PRO A 84 -3.05 -16.31 9.91
CA PRO A 84 -1.94 -17.01 10.55
C PRO A 84 -0.83 -17.45 9.58
N ASP A 85 -1.15 -17.63 8.29
CA ASP A 85 -0.18 -18.05 7.28
C ASP A 85 0.60 -16.88 6.67
N VAL A 86 0.24 -15.63 6.98
CA VAL A 86 0.87 -14.43 6.42
C VAL A 86 1.90 -13.86 7.39
N ASP A 87 3.17 -13.86 7.00
CA ASP A 87 4.26 -13.29 7.79
C ASP A 87 4.49 -11.82 7.50
N ILE A 88 4.33 -11.45 6.23
CA ILE A 88 4.60 -10.12 5.70
C ILE A 88 3.40 -9.67 4.88
N MET A 89 2.92 -8.46 5.17
CA MET A 89 1.90 -7.78 4.37
C MET A 89 2.43 -6.42 3.94
N MET A 90 2.31 -6.10 2.66
CA MET A 90 2.55 -4.78 2.10
C MET A 90 1.26 -4.19 1.59
N SER A 91 0.90 -3.01 2.07
CA SER A 91 -0.31 -2.32 1.62
C SER A 91 0.02 -1.41 0.44
N ARG A 92 -0.73 -1.54 -0.66
CA ARG A 92 -0.53 -0.74 -1.89
C ARG A 92 -1.85 -0.21 -2.45
N ASP A 93 -1.79 0.96 -3.06
CA ASP A 93 -2.88 1.51 -3.86
C ASP A 93 -2.90 0.88 -5.26
N THR A 94 -4.09 0.76 -5.87
CA THR A 94 -4.24 0.23 -7.23
C THR A 94 -3.92 1.28 -8.31
N ASP A 95 -3.98 2.57 -7.98
CA ASP A 95 -3.62 3.68 -8.87
C ASP A 95 -2.14 4.10 -8.74
N SER A 96 -1.33 3.35 -7.98
CA SER A 96 0.13 3.46 -7.97
C SER A 96 0.77 2.25 -8.64
N ARG A 97 2.03 2.36 -9.06
CA ARG A 97 2.79 1.23 -9.63
C ARG A 97 3.98 0.88 -8.76
N ILE A 98 4.27 -0.41 -8.70
CA ILE A 98 5.49 -0.92 -8.09
C ILE A 98 6.64 -0.72 -9.09
N PHE A 99 7.75 -0.14 -8.63
CA PHE A 99 8.96 -0.01 -9.44
C PHE A 99 10.22 -0.23 -8.59
N LEU A 100 11.38 -0.25 -9.25
CA LEU A 100 12.64 -0.71 -8.67
C LEU A 100 13.06 0.05 -7.40
N ARG A 101 12.80 1.36 -7.33
CA ARG A 101 13.08 2.19 -6.13
C ARG A 101 12.35 1.66 -4.89
N GLU A 102 11.09 1.28 -5.04
CA GLU A 102 10.32 0.67 -3.96
C GLU A 102 10.92 -0.68 -3.58
N LYS A 103 11.19 -1.54 -4.57
CA LYS A 103 11.75 -2.88 -4.37
C LYS A 103 13.02 -2.84 -3.53
N ILE A 104 13.94 -1.94 -3.85
CA ILE A 104 15.23 -1.83 -3.14
C ILE A 104 15.01 -1.35 -1.70
N ALA A 105 14.12 -0.37 -1.48
CA ALA A 105 13.76 0.08 -0.13
C ALA A 105 13.07 -1.02 0.71
N VAL A 106 12.20 -1.82 0.07
CA VAL A 106 11.55 -2.98 0.69
C VAL A 106 12.58 -4.06 1.03
N ASP A 107 13.51 -4.38 0.12
CA ASP A 107 14.56 -5.38 0.37
C ASP A 107 15.43 -4.99 1.57
N GLU A 108 15.80 -3.72 1.67
CA GLU A 108 16.55 -3.21 2.83
C GLU A 108 15.75 -3.40 4.13
N TRP A 109 14.44 -3.13 4.13
CA TRP A 109 13.60 -3.42 5.29
C TRP A 109 13.48 -4.92 5.59
N LEU A 110 13.26 -5.75 4.58
CA LEU A 110 13.12 -7.20 4.75
C LEU A 110 14.40 -7.84 5.32
N SER A 111 15.57 -7.27 4.98
CA SER A 111 16.87 -7.66 5.53
C SER A 111 17.12 -7.19 6.98
N SER A 112 16.28 -6.30 7.50
CA SER A 112 16.43 -5.75 8.85
C SER A 112 15.67 -6.57 9.90
N ASN A 113 16.00 -6.33 11.17
CA ASN A 113 15.28 -6.89 12.31
C ASN A 113 14.03 -6.08 12.71
N THR A 114 13.65 -5.05 11.94
CA THR A 114 12.48 -4.25 12.27
C THR A 114 11.18 -4.89 11.80
N LEU A 115 10.08 -4.55 12.48
CA LEU A 115 8.76 -5.11 12.20
C LEU A 115 7.99 -4.36 11.11
N PHE A 116 8.38 -3.12 10.80
CA PHE A 116 7.59 -2.26 9.93
C PHE A 116 8.44 -1.44 8.96
N HIS A 117 7.83 -1.06 7.85
CA HIS A 117 8.40 -0.21 6.81
C HIS A 117 7.45 0.92 6.46
N ILE A 118 7.98 2.14 6.48
CA ILE A 118 7.26 3.36 6.11
C ILE A 118 8.00 4.00 4.92
N MET A 119 7.25 4.45 3.92
CA MET A 119 7.77 5.18 2.77
C MET A 119 7.10 6.55 2.63
N ARG A 120 7.90 7.62 2.57
CA ARG A 120 7.45 9.01 2.32
C ARG A 120 8.32 9.65 1.24
N ASP A 121 7.85 9.57 0.00
CA ASP A 121 8.69 9.85 -1.18
C ASP A 121 8.29 11.12 -1.96
N HIS A 122 7.32 11.89 -1.46
CA HIS A 122 6.82 13.10 -2.12
C HIS A 122 6.58 14.25 -1.12
N PRO A 123 6.73 15.54 -1.51
CA PRO A 123 6.42 16.68 -0.64
C PRO A 123 4.95 16.72 -0.15
N TYR A 124 4.04 16.05 -0.86
CA TYR A 124 2.63 15.92 -0.48
C TYR A 124 2.30 14.62 0.27
N HIS A 125 3.31 13.93 0.82
CA HIS A 125 3.12 12.75 1.67
C HIS A 125 3.42 13.07 3.16
N PRO A 126 2.70 14.02 3.81
CA PRO A 126 3.00 14.46 5.18
C PRO A 126 2.52 13.49 6.27
N GLN A 127 1.76 12.45 5.94
CA GLN A 127 1.24 11.51 6.93
C GLN A 127 2.37 10.67 7.55
N ASN A 128 2.21 10.29 8.82
CA ASN A 128 3.16 9.40 9.49
C ASN A 128 3.31 8.07 8.75
N ILE A 129 2.19 7.50 8.29
CA ILE A 129 2.13 6.30 7.46
C ILE A 129 1.06 6.55 6.39
N LEU A 130 1.42 6.44 5.11
CA LEU A 130 0.45 6.50 4.02
C LEU A 130 -0.18 5.13 3.79
N GLY A 131 -1.49 5.11 3.52
CA GLY A 131 -2.28 3.89 3.41
C GLY A 131 -1.77 2.90 2.36
N GLY A 132 -1.27 3.38 1.23
CA GLY A 132 -0.70 2.56 0.15
C GLY A 132 0.82 2.44 0.14
N MET A 133 1.53 2.84 1.20
CA MET A 133 3.01 2.93 1.18
C MET A 133 3.69 2.37 2.44
N PHE A 134 3.21 1.24 2.93
CA PHE A 134 3.84 0.57 4.07
C PHE A 134 3.96 -0.94 3.91
N GLY A 135 4.82 -1.52 4.73
CA GLY A 135 4.96 -2.97 4.91
C GLY A 135 5.03 -3.32 6.39
N THR A 136 4.48 -4.46 6.76
CA THR A 136 4.47 -4.94 8.14
C THR A 136 4.75 -6.43 8.21
N LYS A 137 5.53 -6.81 9.23
CA LYS A 137 5.58 -8.17 9.78
C LYS A 137 4.49 -8.29 10.87
N LYS A 138 4.30 -9.48 11.44
CA LYS A 138 3.44 -9.65 12.63
C LYS A 138 3.97 -8.79 13.78
N ILE A 139 3.08 -8.03 14.41
CA ILE A 139 3.40 -7.17 15.55
C ILE A 139 2.87 -7.86 16.81
N PRO A 140 3.73 -8.37 17.72
CA PRO A 140 3.27 -9.10 18.90
C PRO A 140 2.30 -8.31 19.79
N GLN A 141 2.44 -6.99 19.83
CA GLN A 141 1.56 -6.08 20.57
C GLN A 141 0.18 -5.90 19.93
N ILE A 142 0.02 -6.28 18.65
CA ILE A 142 -1.23 -6.16 17.88
C ILE A 142 -1.56 -7.52 17.26
N PRO A 143 -2.12 -8.46 18.06
CA PRO A 143 -2.38 -9.81 17.58
C PRO A 143 -3.39 -9.85 16.42
N ASN A 144 -4.38 -8.96 16.43
CA ASN A 144 -5.38 -8.81 15.36
C ASN A 144 -5.62 -7.32 15.09
N TRP A 145 -5.27 -6.86 13.90
CA TRP A 145 -5.54 -5.50 13.45
C TRP A 145 -7.03 -5.27 13.25
N SER A 146 -7.79 -6.27 12.81
CA SER A 146 -9.24 -6.17 12.62
C SER A 146 -9.98 -5.67 13.86
N THR A 147 -9.56 -6.10 15.06
CA THR A 147 -10.13 -5.60 16.33
C THR A 147 -9.90 -4.10 16.53
N LEU A 148 -8.77 -3.56 16.07
CA LEU A 148 -8.51 -2.12 16.10
C LEU A 148 -9.29 -1.40 14.99
N MET A 149 -9.44 -2.01 13.82
CA MET A 149 -10.23 -1.45 12.71
C MET A 149 -11.71 -1.28 13.06
N ASP A 150 -12.26 -2.13 13.94
CA ASP A 150 -13.63 -2.01 14.44
C ASP A 150 -13.86 -0.70 15.21
N GLN A 151 -12.81 -0.14 15.82
CA GLN A 151 -12.87 1.13 16.56
C GLN A 151 -12.86 2.37 15.65
N VAL A 152 -12.44 2.21 14.39
CA VAL A 152 -12.41 3.30 13.41
C VAL A 152 -13.83 3.70 13.05
N VAL A 153 -14.15 4.98 13.05
CA VAL A 153 -15.42 5.47 12.52
C VAL A 153 -15.18 5.93 11.09
N GLN A 154 -15.94 5.40 10.14
CA GLN A 154 -15.89 5.89 8.77
C GLN A 154 -16.48 7.29 8.74
N HIS A 155 -15.64 8.30 8.52
CA HIS A 155 -16.07 9.67 8.30
C HIS A 155 -16.23 9.92 6.80
N SER A 156 -16.83 11.05 6.42
CA SER A 156 -17.02 11.43 5.00
C SER A 156 -15.69 11.70 4.27
N HIS A 157 -14.59 11.86 5.00
CA HIS A 157 -13.25 12.08 4.43
C HIS A 157 -12.57 10.76 4.05
N ARG A 158 -11.79 10.78 2.96
CA ARG A 158 -11.10 9.62 2.38
C ARG A 158 -9.80 9.23 3.12
N ASP A 159 -9.59 9.71 4.34
CA ASP A 159 -8.31 9.54 5.05
C ASP A 159 -8.41 8.67 6.31
N TYR A 160 -9.56 8.02 6.55
CA TYR A 160 -9.80 7.26 7.78
C TYR A 160 -8.84 6.06 7.97
N ASP A 161 -8.28 5.53 6.90
CA ASP A 161 -7.26 4.48 6.97
C ASP A 161 -5.90 5.05 7.40
N GLN A 162 -5.57 6.27 6.99
CA GLN A 162 -4.37 6.98 7.46
C GLN A 162 -4.56 7.46 8.91
N ASP A 163 -5.76 7.87 9.31
CA ASP A 163 -6.11 8.13 10.71
C ASP A 163 -5.93 6.87 11.56
N PHE A 164 -6.43 5.72 11.07
CA PHE A 164 -6.21 4.43 11.73
C PHE A 164 -4.72 4.13 11.92
N LEU A 165 -3.92 4.29 10.86
CA LEU A 165 -2.49 4.04 10.94
C LEU A 165 -1.79 5.02 11.90
N ARG A 166 -2.17 6.30 11.90
CA ARG A 166 -1.62 7.33 12.79
C ARG A 166 -1.93 7.05 14.25
N ASP A 167 -3.18 6.71 14.56
CA ASP A 167 -3.66 6.68 15.95
C ASP A 167 -3.42 5.32 16.62
N TYR A 168 -3.45 4.22 15.85
CA TYR A 168 -3.40 2.87 16.40
C TYR A 168 -2.10 2.12 16.10
N ILE A 169 -1.48 2.34 14.94
CA ILE A 169 -0.32 1.55 14.50
C ILE A 169 1.00 2.27 14.76
N TYR A 170 1.10 3.52 14.31
CA TYR A 170 2.30 4.31 14.36
C TYR A 170 2.91 4.47 15.78
N PRO A 171 2.12 4.74 16.85
CA PRO A 171 2.67 4.90 18.21
C PRO A 171 3.34 3.64 18.75
N ILE A 172 2.92 2.46 18.27
CA ILE A 172 3.45 1.16 18.68
C ILE A 172 4.74 0.84 17.91
N ILE A 173 4.80 1.21 16.63
CA ILE A 173 5.78 0.65 15.70
C ILE A 173 6.89 1.61 15.27
N VAL A 174 6.74 2.92 15.50
CA VAL A 174 7.69 3.95 15.02
C VAL A 174 9.14 3.62 15.38
N ASN A 175 9.42 3.20 16.62
CA ASN A 175 10.79 2.88 17.07
C ASN A 175 11.27 1.47 16.64
N ASN A 176 10.40 0.69 15.99
CA ASN A 176 10.69 -0.62 15.44
C ASN A 176 10.34 -0.65 13.94
N SER A 177 10.78 0.39 13.24
CA SER A 177 10.51 0.57 11.82
C SER A 177 11.76 0.96 11.04
N VAL A 178 11.76 0.60 9.75
CA VAL A 178 12.63 1.19 8.76
C VAL A 178 11.82 2.27 8.05
N ILE A 179 12.30 3.51 8.06
CA ILE A 179 11.59 4.65 7.47
C ILE A 179 12.42 5.20 6.32
N HIS A 180 11.96 4.99 5.09
CA HIS A 180 12.55 5.57 3.89
C HIS A 180 11.79 6.85 3.53
N ALA A 181 12.46 7.98 3.62
CA ALA A 181 11.85 9.30 3.52
C ALA A 181 12.73 10.24 2.67
N SER A 182 12.28 10.56 1.46
CA SER A 182 12.89 11.64 0.67
C SER A 182 12.45 13.00 1.21
N PHE A 183 11.22 13.07 1.72
CA PHE A 183 10.62 14.23 2.36
C PHE A 183 10.06 13.83 3.73
N HIS A 184 9.68 14.80 4.55
CA HIS A 184 8.95 14.55 5.81
C HIS A 184 9.69 13.64 6.79
N ARG A 185 10.95 13.94 7.11
CA ARG A 185 11.76 13.17 8.06
C ARG A 185 11.49 13.59 9.50
N TYR A 186 10.37 13.15 10.04
CA TYR A 186 9.97 13.51 11.39
C TYR A 186 10.81 12.78 12.46
N GLU A 187 11.24 11.54 12.17
CA GLU A 187 11.96 10.70 13.11
C GLU A 187 13.46 10.75 12.83
N GLY A 188 14.27 10.85 13.88
CA GLY A 188 15.74 10.95 13.77
C GLY A 188 16.42 9.73 13.13
N HIS A 189 15.72 8.60 13.04
CA HIS A 189 16.19 7.37 12.39
C HIS A 189 15.66 7.19 10.96
N ALA A 190 14.90 8.16 10.42
CA ALA A 190 14.47 8.14 9.02
C ALA A 190 15.67 8.33 8.08
N LYS A 191 15.71 7.56 7.00
CA LYS A 191 16.82 7.52 6.04
C LYS A 191 16.38 7.81 4.61
N ASN A 192 17.35 8.11 3.75
CA ASN A 192 17.11 8.30 2.32
C ASN A 192 16.63 7.00 1.71
N PHE A 193 15.84 7.08 0.64
CA PHE A 193 15.68 5.94 -0.23
C PHE A 193 17.05 5.47 -0.75
N PRO A 194 17.24 4.16 -0.97
CA PRO A 194 18.56 3.63 -1.34
C PRO A 194 19.00 4.01 -2.76
N THR A 195 18.08 4.54 -3.57
CA THR A 195 18.33 5.04 -4.92
C THR A 195 18.01 6.53 -5.01
N PRO A 196 18.65 7.29 -5.91
CA PRO A 196 18.21 8.64 -6.27
C PRO A 196 16.89 8.60 -7.05
N PHE A 197 16.25 9.76 -7.22
CA PHE A 197 15.19 9.92 -8.21
C PHE A 197 15.75 9.72 -9.63
N ASP A 198 14.93 9.18 -10.54
CA ASP A 198 15.32 9.06 -11.95
C ASP A 198 15.15 10.39 -12.70
N SER A 199 15.50 10.41 -13.99
CA SER A 199 15.39 11.61 -14.82
C SER A 199 13.95 12.14 -14.94
N GLU A 200 12.96 11.29 -14.74
CA GLU A 200 11.54 11.65 -14.78
C GLU A 200 10.99 12.06 -13.40
N HIS A 201 11.80 11.95 -12.34
CA HIS A 201 11.41 12.25 -10.97
C HIS A 201 10.22 11.41 -10.48
N ARG A 202 10.15 10.14 -10.93
CA ARG A 202 9.16 9.18 -10.44
C ARG A 202 9.40 8.84 -8.98
N PHE A 203 8.33 8.74 -8.20
CA PHE A 203 8.36 8.56 -6.75
C PHE A 203 7.39 7.46 -6.31
N VAL A 204 7.68 6.82 -5.17
CA VAL A 204 6.83 5.74 -4.67
C VAL A 204 5.49 6.31 -4.24
N GLY A 205 4.39 5.65 -4.61
CA GLY A 205 3.03 6.18 -4.41
C GLY A 205 2.62 7.23 -5.44
N GLU A 206 3.32 7.33 -6.56
CA GLU A 206 2.89 8.18 -7.68
C GLU A 206 1.57 7.68 -8.26
N TYR A 207 0.62 8.61 -8.42
CA TYR A 207 -0.62 8.39 -9.12
C TYR A 207 -0.40 8.19 -10.63
N ILE A 208 -0.89 7.06 -11.15
CA ILE A 208 -0.78 6.64 -12.54
C ILE A 208 -2.17 6.61 -13.19
N TYR A 209 -2.28 7.26 -14.35
CA TYR A 209 -3.50 7.29 -15.15
C TYR A 209 -3.69 5.98 -15.93
N VAL A 210 -4.87 5.82 -16.54
CA VAL A 210 -5.26 4.60 -17.27
C VAL A 210 -4.33 4.31 -18.45
N ASP A 211 -3.76 5.34 -19.06
CA ASP A 211 -2.80 5.26 -20.18
C ASP A 211 -1.34 5.03 -19.71
N GLU A 212 -1.14 4.71 -18.43
CA GLU A 212 0.15 4.55 -17.75
C GLU A 212 0.99 5.83 -17.64
N SER A 213 0.42 7.01 -17.94
CA SER A 213 1.11 8.28 -17.69
C SER A 213 1.13 8.59 -16.19
N GLY A 214 2.18 9.27 -15.75
CA GLY A 214 2.26 9.82 -14.39
C GLY A 214 1.67 11.23 -14.29
N ASN A 215 1.48 11.72 -13.07
CA ASN A 215 1.05 13.09 -12.84
C ASN A 215 2.24 14.06 -12.93
N GLN A 216 2.29 14.84 -14.01
CA GLN A 216 3.41 15.75 -14.28
C GLN A 216 3.53 16.88 -13.25
N GLU A 217 2.42 17.35 -12.66
CA GLU A 217 2.45 18.35 -11.61
C GLU A 217 3.17 17.81 -10.37
N HIS A 218 2.87 16.57 -9.97
CA HIS A 218 3.54 15.91 -8.85
C HIS A 218 5.02 15.62 -9.15
N ARG A 219 5.36 15.12 -10.34
CA ARG A 219 6.77 14.94 -10.75
C ARG A 219 7.55 16.26 -10.71
N ASN A 220 6.93 17.35 -11.16
CA ASN A 220 7.52 18.68 -11.09
C ASN A 220 7.68 19.17 -9.63
N ALA A 221 6.74 18.84 -8.74
CA ALA A 221 6.85 19.15 -7.32
C ALA A 221 8.06 18.47 -6.68
N VAL A 222 8.32 17.19 -7.00
CA VAL A 222 9.55 16.49 -6.58
C VAL A 222 10.78 17.21 -7.13
N LYS A 223 10.83 17.45 -8.44
CA LYS A 223 11.94 18.11 -9.11
C LYS A 223 12.29 19.49 -8.52
N ASN A 224 11.27 20.27 -8.15
CA ASN A 224 11.45 21.61 -7.59
C ASN A 224 11.82 21.60 -6.10
N SER A 225 11.78 20.44 -5.44
CA SER A 225 12.00 20.29 -4.00
C SER A 225 13.31 19.59 -3.65
N ILE A 226 14.12 19.22 -4.65
CA ILE A 226 15.43 18.53 -4.49
C ILE A 226 16.60 19.42 -4.91
#